data_AF-A0A9C8LXC5-F1
#
_entry.id   AF-A0A9C8LXC5-F1
#
_cell.length_a   1.000
_cell.length_b   1.000
_cell.length_c   1.000
_cell.angle_alpha   90.00
_cell.angle_beta   90.00
_cell.angle_gamma   90.00
#
_symmetry.space_group_name_H-M   'P 1'
#
loop_
_entity.id
_entity.type
_entity.pdbx_description
1 polymer ?
#
loop_
_entity_poly.entity_id
_entity_poly.type
_entity_poly.pdbx_seq_one_letter_code
_entity_poly.pdbx_strand_id
1 'polypeptide(L)'
;GIFMFSAGIGSFLSSSIKRNEIFNFILTEILISFIGGCSALVLMWAFAYTRVYSVIMFVLLILIGILTGLEIPLLIRILKNYFDLKITVSQILAFDYLGALIGSVVFPLLMLPYLGIGLTGIVMGLFNICIAITNAFVFADILKSKKYIKWITISIFVILFIIGTNVSSLTIKFSGKLYQNTIIWSKQTPYQNVVLTKFKEDYRMIIDGNLQFSSLDEYRYHETLVHPAMSLVHGNKDVLILGGGDGLALREVLKHPEVKKVRLVDIDKEIVEVCRENIIISDLNNNSLKDPRVEIIIDDAYRFLEKDNQIYNVIIIDLPDPNNYSLSKLYSQEFYRLLSHHLARDGIVVTQSTSPFLSNDAFSCIHHTLHSVFEYVVPYNTYIPTFGLWGFNMASDIKINYDEIELNIQTKFLDEDVLKTLFIFSKDTRIKDVEINRIHSPVLQMYYWKNWKKWRG
;
A
#
# COMPACT_ATOMS: atom_id res chain seq x y z
N GLY A 1 6.71 6.65 -23.13
CA GLY A 1 7.80 6.73 -24.12
C GLY A 1 7.95 5.43 -24.88
N ILE A 2 8.66 4.44 -24.31
CA ILE A 2 9.01 3.18 -24.98
C ILE A 2 7.80 2.43 -25.52
N PHE A 3 6.76 2.24 -24.69
CA PHE A 3 5.54 1.55 -25.12
C PHE A 3 4.92 2.17 -26.39
N MET A 4 4.76 3.51 -26.41
CA MET A 4 4.18 4.22 -27.55
C MET A 4 5.05 4.13 -28.81
N PHE A 5 6.37 4.19 -28.64
CA PHE A 5 7.31 3.98 -29.74
C PHE A 5 7.20 2.56 -30.32
N SER A 6 7.12 1.55 -29.46
CA SER A 6 6.91 0.15 -29.84
C SER A 6 5.56 -0.08 -30.53
N ALA A 7 4.49 0.58 -30.09
CA ALA A 7 3.21 0.59 -30.78
C ALA A 7 3.30 1.21 -32.18
N GLY A 8 4.07 2.29 -32.35
CA GLY A 8 4.40 2.84 -33.65
C GLY A 8 5.11 1.84 -34.58
N ILE A 9 6.08 1.09 -34.04
CA ILE A 9 6.76 0.00 -34.78
C ILE A 9 5.75 -1.08 -35.18
N GLY A 10 4.88 -1.51 -34.27
CA GLY A 10 3.80 -2.46 -34.54
C GLY A 10 2.91 -2.02 -35.70
N SER A 11 2.43 -0.78 -35.64
CA SER A 11 1.62 -0.19 -36.70
C SER A 11 2.34 -0.17 -38.05
N PHE A 12 3.62 0.17 -38.07
CA PHE A 12 4.44 0.12 -39.28
C PHE A 12 4.60 -1.31 -39.81
N LEU A 13 4.92 -2.28 -38.95
CA LEU A 13 5.06 -3.69 -39.31
C LEU A 13 3.76 -4.30 -39.83
N SER A 14 2.62 -3.76 -39.42
CA SER A 14 1.32 -4.19 -39.92
C SER A 14 1.27 -4.12 -41.46
N SER A 15 1.92 -3.13 -42.09
CA SER A 15 1.94 -2.94 -43.54
C SER A 15 2.58 -4.11 -44.31
N SER A 16 3.50 -4.84 -43.68
CA SER A 16 4.14 -6.04 -44.23
C SER A 16 3.22 -7.26 -44.25
N ILE A 17 2.14 -7.25 -43.46
CA ILE A 17 1.15 -8.32 -43.42
C ILE A 17 0.17 -8.14 -44.58
N LYS A 18 0.37 -8.90 -45.67
CA LYS A 18 -0.41 -8.78 -46.91
C LYS A 18 -1.49 -9.85 -47.11
N ARG A 19 -1.54 -10.90 -46.27
CA ARG A 19 -2.46 -12.04 -46.43
C ARG A 19 -2.99 -12.53 -45.08
N ASN A 20 -4.20 -13.08 -45.09
CA ASN A 20 -4.88 -13.65 -43.91
C ASN A 20 -5.03 -12.66 -42.74
N GLU A 21 -5.49 -11.44 -43.02
CA GLU A 21 -5.61 -10.36 -42.03
C GLU A 21 -6.37 -10.79 -40.77
N ILE A 22 -7.50 -11.48 -40.93
CA ILE A 22 -8.31 -12.02 -39.82
C ILE A 22 -7.51 -13.02 -38.96
N PHE A 23 -6.77 -13.94 -39.59
CA PHE A 23 -5.95 -14.90 -38.84
C PHE A 23 -4.85 -14.19 -38.05
N ASN A 24 -4.17 -13.22 -38.66
CA ASN A 24 -3.10 -12.48 -37.99
C ASN A 24 -3.66 -11.60 -36.87
N PHE A 25 -4.85 -11.04 -37.05
CA PHE A 25 -5.54 -10.31 -35.99
C PHE A 25 -5.85 -11.21 -34.79
N ILE A 26 -6.46 -12.38 -35.01
CA ILE A 26 -6.72 -13.36 -33.94
C ILE A 26 -5.41 -13.84 -33.30
N LEU A 27 -4.35 -14.05 -34.09
CA LEU A 27 -3.05 -14.43 -33.57
C LEU A 27 -2.45 -13.33 -32.68
N THR A 28 -2.56 -12.06 -33.09
CA THR A 28 -2.15 -10.91 -32.28
C THR A 28 -2.89 -10.90 -30.94
N GLU A 29 -4.22 -11.06 -30.93
CA GLU A 29 -5.03 -11.14 -29.71
C GLU A 29 -4.60 -12.29 -28.78
N ILE A 30 -4.30 -13.47 -29.34
CA ILE A 30 -3.78 -14.61 -28.56
C ILE A 30 -2.44 -14.27 -27.91
N LEU A 31 -1.53 -13.65 -28.65
CA LEU A 31 -0.20 -13.29 -28.16
C LEU A 31 -0.27 -12.21 -27.09
N ILE A 32 -1.12 -11.19 -27.27
CA ILE A 32 -1.32 -10.13 -26.28
C ILE A 32 -1.96 -10.70 -25.03
N SER A 33 -2.97 -11.56 -25.18
CA SER A 33 -3.61 -12.23 -24.06
C SER A 33 -2.59 -13.01 -23.23
N PHE A 34 -1.74 -13.83 -23.85
CA PHE A 34 -0.81 -14.67 -23.11
C PHE A 34 0.38 -13.87 -22.55
N ILE A 35 1.03 -13.04 -23.39
CA ILE A 35 2.22 -12.27 -22.99
C ILE A 35 1.82 -11.16 -22.01
N GLY A 36 0.78 -10.39 -22.35
CA GLY A 36 0.23 -9.35 -21.50
C GLY A 36 -0.34 -9.93 -20.20
N GLY A 37 -1.10 -11.02 -20.29
CA GLY A 37 -1.72 -11.65 -19.13
C GLY A 37 -0.71 -12.21 -18.12
N CYS A 38 0.34 -12.88 -18.61
CA CYS A 38 1.39 -13.43 -17.77
C CYS A 38 2.49 -12.40 -17.39
N SER A 39 2.49 -11.21 -17.97
CA SER A 39 3.59 -10.23 -17.82
C SER A 39 3.88 -9.89 -16.35
N ALA A 40 2.85 -9.65 -15.55
CA ALA A 40 2.96 -9.36 -14.12
C ALA A 40 3.71 -10.47 -13.37
N LEU A 41 3.32 -11.73 -13.58
CA LEU A 41 3.96 -12.89 -12.93
C LEU A 41 5.40 -13.07 -13.39
N VAL A 42 5.67 -12.88 -14.68
CA VAL A 42 7.05 -12.96 -15.23
C VAL A 42 7.92 -11.87 -14.61
N LEU A 43 7.40 -10.65 -14.45
CA LEU A 43 8.11 -9.54 -13.82
C LEU A 43 8.37 -9.79 -12.33
N MET A 44 7.38 -10.32 -11.60
CA MET A 44 7.55 -10.70 -10.19
C MET A 44 8.62 -11.79 -10.03
N TRP A 45 8.56 -12.83 -10.87
CA TRP A 45 9.58 -13.87 -10.90
C TRP A 45 10.97 -13.31 -11.25
N ALA A 46 11.06 -12.47 -12.28
CA ALA A 46 12.30 -11.85 -12.70
C ALA A 46 12.91 -11.00 -11.58
N PHE A 47 12.09 -10.24 -10.87
CA PHE A 47 12.51 -9.44 -9.73
C PHE A 47 13.02 -10.31 -8.58
N ALA A 48 12.32 -11.39 -8.25
CA ALA A 48 12.68 -12.28 -7.15
C ALA A 48 13.93 -13.14 -7.42
N TYR A 49 14.12 -13.60 -8.66
CA TYR A 49 15.13 -14.63 -8.98
C TYR A 49 16.27 -14.18 -9.86
N THR A 50 16.18 -13.01 -10.52
CA THR A 50 17.17 -12.58 -11.51
C THR A 50 17.71 -11.18 -11.20
N ARG A 51 18.88 -10.85 -11.78
CA ARG A 51 19.44 -9.49 -11.75
C ARG A 51 19.07 -8.66 -12.99
N VAL A 52 18.29 -9.23 -13.92
CA VAL A 52 17.99 -8.64 -15.23
C VAL A 52 16.54 -8.17 -15.35
N TYR A 53 15.92 -7.84 -14.21
CA TYR A 53 14.53 -7.36 -14.14
C TYR A 53 14.24 -6.25 -15.17
N SER A 54 15.06 -5.20 -15.20
CA SER A 54 14.86 -4.05 -16.09
C SER A 54 14.89 -4.46 -17.57
N VAL A 55 15.76 -5.40 -17.94
CA VAL A 55 15.85 -5.91 -19.32
C VAL A 55 14.58 -6.68 -19.68
N ILE A 56 14.12 -7.59 -18.82
CA ILE A 56 12.88 -8.36 -19.03
C ILE A 56 11.68 -7.41 -19.13
N MET A 57 11.63 -6.39 -18.27
CA MET A 57 10.60 -5.35 -18.31
C MET A 57 10.59 -4.60 -19.65
N PHE A 58 11.74 -4.14 -20.14
CA PHE A 58 11.78 -3.46 -21.44
C PHE A 58 11.42 -4.39 -22.60
N VAL A 59 11.85 -5.66 -22.56
CA VAL A 59 11.47 -6.65 -23.58
C VAL A 59 9.96 -6.86 -23.60
N LEU A 60 9.33 -7.05 -22.44
CA LEU A 60 7.87 -7.20 -22.34
C LEU A 60 7.13 -5.94 -22.82
N LEU A 61 7.58 -4.75 -22.40
CA LEU A 61 7.01 -3.48 -22.85
C LEU A 61 7.09 -3.32 -24.37
N ILE A 62 8.22 -3.68 -24.97
CA ILE A 62 8.42 -3.62 -26.42
C ILE A 62 7.52 -4.63 -27.13
N LEU A 63 7.48 -5.88 -26.65
CA LEU A 63 6.66 -6.93 -27.25
C LEU A 63 5.17 -6.59 -27.19
N ILE A 64 4.65 -6.25 -26.01
CA ILE A 64 3.25 -5.87 -25.85
C ILE A 64 2.94 -4.63 -26.68
N GLY A 65 3.80 -3.61 -26.64
CA GLY A 65 3.63 -2.40 -27.45
C GLY A 65 3.54 -2.70 -28.95
N ILE A 66 4.47 -3.51 -29.50
CA ILE A 66 4.43 -3.92 -30.91
C ILE A 66 3.12 -4.66 -31.24
N LEU A 67 2.69 -5.59 -30.38
CA LEU A 67 1.48 -6.36 -30.62
C LEU A 67 0.23 -5.46 -30.60
N THR A 68 0.07 -4.60 -29.60
CA THR A 68 -1.03 -3.63 -29.53
C THR A 68 -1.02 -2.69 -30.74
N GLY A 69 0.17 -2.26 -31.19
CA GLY A 69 0.32 -1.45 -32.39
C GLY A 69 -0.16 -2.10 -33.69
N LEU A 70 -0.23 -3.44 -33.74
CA LEU A 70 -0.75 -4.17 -34.91
C LEU A 70 -2.28 -4.18 -34.98
N GLU A 71 -3.00 -4.01 -33.86
CA GLU A 71 -4.44 -4.22 -33.75
C GLU A 71 -5.25 -3.28 -34.65
N ILE A 72 -5.13 -1.96 -34.43
CA ILE A 72 -5.94 -0.95 -35.15
C ILE A 72 -5.73 -1.04 -36.67
N PRO A 73 -4.49 -1.09 -37.22
CA PRO A 73 -4.29 -1.23 -38.66
C PRO A 73 -4.81 -2.55 -39.24
N LEU A 74 -4.71 -3.67 -38.51
CA LEU A 74 -5.28 -4.95 -38.94
C LEU A 74 -6.82 -4.86 -38.97
N LEU A 75 -7.43 -4.30 -37.93
CA LEU A 75 -8.87 -4.15 -37.83
C LEU A 75 -9.44 -3.23 -38.91
N ILE A 76 -8.81 -2.09 -39.18
CA ILE A 76 -9.19 -1.18 -40.29
C ILE A 76 -9.15 -1.93 -41.63
N ARG A 77 -8.12 -2.74 -41.88
CA ARG A 77 -8.01 -3.49 -43.14
C ARG A 77 -9.03 -4.62 -43.28
N ILE A 78 -9.43 -5.24 -42.17
CA ILE A 78 -10.52 -6.21 -42.17
C ILE A 78 -11.85 -5.50 -42.47
N LEU A 79 -12.13 -4.38 -41.81
CA LEU A 79 -13.43 -3.69 -41.87
C LEU A 79 -13.63 -2.83 -43.12
N LYS A 80 -12.58 -2.28 -43.74
CA LYS A 80 -12.69 -1.52 -45.01
C LYS A 80 -13.28 -2.35 -46.16
N ASN A 81 -13.27 -3.68 -46.05
CA ASN A 81 -13.86 -4.57 -47.05
C ASN A 81 -15.39 -4.67 -46.90
N TYR A 82 -15.95 -4.16 -45.80
CA TYR A 82 -17.38 -4.24 -45.46
C TYR A 82 -18.03 -2.86 -45.26
N PHE A 83 -17.26 -1.83 -44.92
CA PHE A 83 -17.75 -0.50 -44.57
C PHE A 83 -16.91 0.62 -45.23
N ASP A 84 -17.45 1.83 -45.29
CA ASP A 84 -16.73 3.01 -45.78
C ASP A 84 -15.50 3.32 -44.90
N LEU A 85 -14.35 3.52 -45.55
CA LEU A 85 -13.07 3.68 -44.87
C LEU A 85 -13.05 4.86 -43.89
N LYS A 86 -13.65 6.00 -44.25
CA LYS A 86 -13.64 7.20 -43.40
C LYS A 86 -14.47 6.96 -42.14
N ILE A 87 -15.64 6.32 -42.31
CA ILE A 87 -16.52 5.96 -41.19
C ILE A 87 -15.85 4.91 -40.29
N THR A 88 -15.28 3.87 -40.88
CA THR A 88 -14.58 2.79 -40.15
C THR A 88 -13.42 3.33 -39.32
N VAL A 89 -12.55 4.15 -39.89
CA VAL A 89 -11.41 4.74 -39.15
C VAL A 89 -11.92 5.59 -38.00
N SER A 90 -12.93 6.44 -38.23
CA SER A 90 -13.49 7.28 -37.18
C SER A 90 -14.12 6.48 -36.04
N GLN A 91 -14.89 5.43 -36.36
CA GLN A 91 -15.56 4.60 -35.35
C GLN A 91 -14.56 3.79 -34.52
N ILE A 92 -13.58 3.16 -35.17
CA ILE A 92 -12.55 2.37 -34.46
C ILE A 92 -11.77 3.27 -33.49
N LEU A 93 -11.33 4.46 -33.93
CA LEU A 93 -10.63 5.40 -33.06
C LEU A 93 -11.51 5.88 -31.90
N ALA A 94 -12.81 6.12 -32.14
CA ALA A 94 -13.73 6.50 -31.08
C ALA A 94 -13.89 5.39 -30.02
N PHE A 95 -14.04 4.13 -30.44
CA PHE A 95 -14.13 2.99 -29.54
C PHE A 95 -12.81 2.75 -28.79
N ASP A 96 -11.67 2.95 -29.44
CA ASP A 96 -10.35 2.86 -28.79
C ASP A 96 -10.20 3.91 -27.68
N TYR A 97 -10.54 5.17 -27.95
CA TYR A 97 -10.50 6.22 -26.93
C TYR A 97 -11.48 5.99 -25.78
N LEU A 98 -12.69 5.50 -26.08
CA LEU A 98 -13.66 5.15 -25.04
C LEU A 98 -13.17 3.98 -24.18
N GLY A 99 -12.63 2.94 -24.82
CA GLY A 99 -12.04 1.79 -24.14
C GLY A 99 -10.83 2.19 -23.28
N ALA A 100 -9.96 3.07 -23.79
CA ALA A 100 -8.82 3.60 -23.04
C ALA A 100 -9.27 4.40 -21.81
N LEU A 101 -10.32 5.22 -21.92
CA LEU A 101 -10.90 5.93 -20.78
C LEU A 101 -11.43 4.95 -19.72
N ILE A 102 -12.26 3.98 -20.13
CA ILE A 102 -12.80 2.95 -19.22
C ILE A 102 -11.66 2.18 -18.55
N GLY A 103 -10.68 1.73 -19.34
CA GLY A 103 -9.50 1.02 -18.83
C GLY A 103 -8.70 1.87 -17.85
N SER A 104 -8.48 3.15 -18.13
CA SER A 104 -7.73 4.08 -17.26
C SER A 104 -8.38 4.33 -15.90
N VAL A 105 -9.71 4.11 -15.79
CA VAL A 105 -10.46 4.26 -14.55
C VAL A 105 -10.62 2.91 -13.85
N VAL A 106 -11.08 1.88 -14.57
CA VAL A 106 -11.36 0.55 -14.03
C VAL A 106 -10.07 -0.13 -13.53
N PHE A 107 -8.96 0.04 -14.24
CA PHE A 107 -7.70 -0.61 -13.87
C PHE A 107 -7.17 -0.15 -12.51
N PRO A 108 -6.87 1.15 -12.27
CA PRO A 108 -6.31 1.58 -10.98
C PRO A 108 -7.33 1.64 -9.84
N LEU A 109 -8.62 1.85 -10.11
CA LEU A 109 -9.63 2.04 -9.06
C LEU A 109 -10.37 0.75 -8.67
N LEU A 110 -10.42 -0.25 -9.55
CA LEU A 110 -11.21 -1.47 -9.31
C LEU A 110 -10.40 -2.75 -9.50
N MET A 111 -9.61 -2.89 -10.57
CA MET A 111 -8.86 -4.14 -10.76
C MET A 111 -7.70 -4.24 -9.78
N LEU A 112 -6.81 -3.23 -9.77
CA LEU A 112 -5.60 -3.28 -8.96
C LEU A 112 -5.88 -3.40 -7.45
N PRO A 113 -6.80 -2.62 -6.84
CA PRO A 113 -7.03 -2.68 -5.40
C PRO A 113 -7.66 -4.01 -4.95
N TYR A 114 -8.54 -4.60 -5.76
CA TYR A 114 -9.30 -5.79 -5.36
C TYR A 114 -8.69 -7.11 -5.83
N LEU A 115 -8.01 -7.10 -6.98
CA LEU A 115 -7.40 -8.30 -7.57
C LEU A 115 -5.88 -8.35 -7.32
N GLY A 116 -5.24 -7.21 -7.06
CA GLY A 116 -3.79 -7.11 -7.00
C GLY A 116 -3.13 -7.21 -8.37
N ILE A 117 -1.80 -7.03 -8.41
CA ILE A 117 -1.02 -6.93 -9.66
C ILE A 117 -1.10 -8.22 -10.48
N GLY A 118 -0.94 -9.38 -9.84
CA GLY A 118 -0.89 -10.69 -10.52
C GLY A 118 -2.21 -11.06 -11.19
N LEU A 119 -3.31 -11.08 -10.43
CA LEU A 119 -4.63 -11.48 -10.93
C LEU A 119 -5.18 -10.48 -11.94
N THR A 120 -4.92 -9.18 -11.76
CA THR A 120 -5.31 -8.14 -12.74
C THR A 120 -4.74 -8.45 -14.13
N GLY A 121 -3.46 -8.80 -14.22
CA GLY A 121 -2.84 -9.20 -15.49
C GLY A 121 -3.57 -10.39 -16.12
N ILE A 122 -3.80 -11.46 -15.35
CA ILE A 122 -4.49 -12.66 -15.84
C ILE A 122 -5.92 -12.37 -16.28
N VAL A 123 -6.68 -11.56 -15.55
CA VAL A 123 -8.06 -11.19 -15.93
C VAL A 123 -8.07 -10.40 -17.23
N MET A 124 -7.13 -9.47 -17.44
CA MET A 124 -6.99 -8.77 -18.72
C MET A 124 -6.61 -9.73 -19.86
N GLY A 125 -5.73 -10.69 -19.59
CA GLY A 125 -5.40 -11.76 -20.53
C GLY A 125 -6.63 -12.61 -20.90
N LEU A 126 -7.45 -12.98 -19.91
CA LEU A 126 -8.69 -13.74 -20.11
C LEU A 126 -9.74 -12.92 -20.89
N PHE A 127 -9.82 -11.62 -20.66
CA PHE A 127 -10.70 -10.75 -21.43
C PHE A 127 -10.29 -10.73 -22.92
N ASN A 128 -9.00 -10.53 -23.21
CA ASN A 128 -8.50 -10.52 -24.59
C ASN A 128 -8.64 -11.89 -25.28
N ILE A 129 -8.41 -13.00 -24.58
CA ILE A 129 -8.60 -14.32 -25.21
C ILE A 129 -10.09 -14.61 -25.48
N CYS A 130 -11.03 -14.10 -24.67
CA CYS A 130 -12.45 -14.20 -24.95
C CYS A 130 -12.84 -13.48 -26.27
N ILE A 131 -12.20 -12.34 -26.54
CA ILE A 131 -12.33 -11.63 -27.83
C ILE A 131 -11.75 -12.50 -28.96
N ALA A 132 -10.56 -13.07 -28.77
CA ALA A 132 -9.92 -13.97 -29.74
C ALA A 132 -10.78 -15.21 -30.04
N ILE A 133 -11.36 -15.84 -29.02
CA ILE A 133 -12.28 -16.98 -29.14
C ILE A 133 -13.48 -16.56 -29.98
N THR A 134 -14.16 -15.47 -29.60
CA THR A 134 -15.34 -14.97 -30.33
C THR A 134 -15.03 -14.76 -31.81
N ASN A 135 -13.91 -14.08 -32.12
CA ASN A 135 -13.48 -13.85 -33.49
C ASN A 135 -13.13 -15.15 -34.23
N ALA A 136 -12.48 -16.11 -33.57
CA ALA A 136 -12.16 -17.41 -34.17
C ALA A 136 -13.41 -18.24 -34.53
N PHE A 137 -14.49 -18.10 -33.74
CA PHE A 137 -15.78 -18.75 -34.02
C PHE A 137 -16.59 -18.01 -35.09
N VAL A 138 -16.71 -16.69 -35.00
CA VAL A 138 -17.46 -15.86 -35.96
C VAL A 138 -16.86 -15.95 -37.36
N PHE A 139 -15.53 -15.89 -37.49
CA PHE A 139 -14.85 -15.91 -38.80
C PHE A 139 -14.40 -17.31 -39.23
N ALA A 140 -14.95 -18.37 -38.62
CA ALA A 140 -14.54 -19.74 -38.85
C ALA A 140 -14.59 -20.19 -40.32
N ASP A 141 -15.61 -19.73 -41.05
CA ASP A 141 -15.84 -20.11 -42.45
C ASP A 141 -14.85 -19.42 -43.39
N ILE A 142 -14.42 -18.20 -43.03
CA ILE A 142 -13.42 -17.43 -43.76
C ILE A 142 -12.01 -18.03 -43.55
N LEU A 143 -11.76 -18.60 -42.37
CA LEU A 143 -10.44 -19.14 -41.99
C LEU A 143 -10.08 -20.47 -42.68
N LYS A 144 -10.99 -21.11 -43.44
CA LYS A 144 -10.80 -22.36 -44.23
C LYS A 144 -9.81 -23.38 -43.61
N SER A 145 -8.53 -23.37 -44.04
CA SER A 145 -7.49 -24.33 -43.60
C SER A 145 -6.89 -24.03 -42.22
N LYS A 146 -7.22 -22.90 -41.60
CA LYS A 146 -6.69 -22.44 -40.32
C LYS A 146 -7.66 -22.58 -39.15
N LYS A 147 -8.65 -23.47 -39.25
CA LYS A 147 -9.64 -23.73 -38.19
C LYS A 147 -9.03 -24.19 -36.86
N TYR A 148 -7.79 -24.70 -36.88
CA TYR A 148 -7.05 -25.07 -35.68
C TYR A 148 -6.85 -23.91 -34.70
N ILE A 149 -6.95 -22.65 -35.14
CA ILE A 149 -6.82 -21.48 -34.26
C ILE A 149 -7.90 -21.44 -33.16
N LYS A 150 -9.08 -22.02 -33.41
CA LYS A 150 -10.13 -22.17 -32.37
C LYS A 150 -9.64 -22.99 -31.18
N TRP A 151 -8.96 -24.11 -31.47
CA TRP A 151 -8.41 -24.97 -30.42
C TRP A 151 -7.27 -24.27 -29.69
N ILE A 152 -6.41 -23.53 -30.40
CA ILE A 152 -5.36 -22.72 -29.77
C ILE A 152 -5.97 -21.69 -28.81
N THR A 153 -7.00 -20.94 -29.22
CA THR A 153 -7.65 -19.94 -28.35
C THR A 153 -8.24 -20.57 -27.10
N ILE A 154 -8.87 -21.76 -27.22
CA ILE A 154 -9.43 -22.49 -26.07
C ILE A 154 -8.31 -23.00 -25.16
N SER A 155 -7.24 -23.57 -25.72
CA SER A 155 -6.10 -24.04 -24.94
C SER A 155 -5.43 -22.92 -24.15
N ILE A 156 -5.23 -21.75 -24.77
CA ILE A 156 -4.65 -20.59 -24.08
C ILE A 156 -5.59 -20.06 -22.99
N PHE A 157 -6.91 -20.04 -23.22
CA PHE A 157 -7.87 -19.70 -22.17
C PHE A 157 -7.77 -20.66 -20.98
N VAL A 158 -7.72 -21.97 -21.23
CA VAL A 158 -7.58 -22.99 -20.16
C VAL A 158 -6.26 -22.80 -19.40
N ILE A 159 -5.16 -22.55 -20.11
CA ILE A 159 -3.85 -22.29 -19.49
C ILE A 159 -3.91 -21.05 -18.59
N LEU A 160 -4.42 -19.92 -19.10
CA LEU A 160 -4.56 -18.69 -18.32
C LEU A 160 -5.51 -18.85 -17.15
N PHE A 161 -6.58 -19.62 -17.31
CA PHE A 161 -7.53 -19.92 -16.23
C PHE A 161 -6.86 -20.73 -15.11
N ILE A 162 -6.07 -21.76 -15.45
CA ILE A 162 -5.29 -22.55 -14.48
C ILE A 162 -4.24 -21.67 -13.78
N ILE A 163 -3.55 -20.79 -14.51
CA ILE A 163 -2.61 -19.84 -13.91
C ILE A 163 -3.34 -18.89 -12.97
N GLY A 164 -4.52 -18.38 -13.37
CA GLY A 164 -5.36 -17.49 -12.58
C GLY A 164 -5.81 -18.10 -11.25
N THR A 165 -6.27 -19.36 -11.26
CA THR A 165 -6.68 -20.04 -10.01
C THR A 165 -5.51 -20.31 -9.07
N ASN A 166 -4.28 -20.34 -9.59
CA ASN A 166 -3.05 -20.54 -8.81
C ASN A 166 -2.25 -19.25 -8.60
N VAL A 167 -2.78 -18.09 -9.00
CA VAL A 167 -2.01 -16.84 -9.03
C VAL A 167 -1.57 -16.39 -7.64
N SER A 168 -2.39 -16.61 -6.61
CA SER A 168 -2.07 -16.29 -5.22
C SER A 168 -0.89 -17.11 -4.73
N SER A 169 -0.92 -18.44 -4.92
CA SER A 169 0.17 -19.35 -4.60
C SER A 169 1.47 -19.01 -5.34
N LEU A 170 1.38 -18.64 -6.62
CA LEU A 170 2.55 -18.21 -7.41
C LEU A 170 3.11 -16.88 -6.90
N THR A 171 2.24 -15.92 -6.59
CA THR A 171 2.61 -14.61 -6.03
C THR A 171 3.33 -14.78 -4.70
N ILE A 172 2.81 -15.62 -3.80
CA ILE A 172 3.46 -15.96 -2.52
C ILE A 172 4.80 -16.65 -2.77
N LYS A 173 4.88 -17.60 -3.69
CA LYS A 173 6.13 -18.32 -4.00
C LYS A 173 7.22 -17.38 -4.55
N PHE A 174 6.86 -16.47 -5.44
CA PHE A 174 7.81 -15.51 -6.02
C PHE A 174 8.20 -14.44 -5.01
N SER A 175 7.23 -13.94 -4.23
CA SER A 175 7.48 -12.93 -3.22
C SER A 175 8.21 -13.51 -2.00
N GLY A 176 8.09 -14.81 -1.72
CA GLY A 176 8.71 -15.48 -0.58
C GLY A 176 10.24 -15.39 -0.54
N LYS A 177 10.90 -15.13 -1.68
CA LYS A 177 12.34 -14.84 -1.72
C LYS A 177 12.69 -13.39 -1.37
N LEU A 178 11.72 -12.49 -1.50
CA LEU A 178 11.84 -11.08 -1.08
C LEU A 178 11.69 -10.94 0.44
N TYR A 179 10.97 -11.87 1.07
CA TYR A 179 10.86 -11.96 2.52
C TYR A 179 11.97 -12.83 3.10
N GLN A 180 12.60 -12.37 4.19
CA GLN A 180 13.60 -13.17 4.90
C GLN A 180 12.98 -14.39 5.60
N ASN A 181 11.68 -14.31 5.92
CA ASN A 181 10.93 -15.27 6.73
C ASN A 181 9.85 -15.97 5.90
N THR A 182 9.40 -17.15 6.36
CA THR A 182 8.37 -17.93 5.68
C THR A 182 7.03 -17.20 5.72
N ILE A 183 6.39 -16.96 4.58
CA ILE A 183 5.04 -16.41 4.53
C ILE A 183 4.05 -17.45 5.05
N ILE A 184 3.30 -17.11 6.09
CA ILE A 184 2.24 -17.97 6.65
C ILE A 184 0.83 -17.49 6.27
N TRP A 185 0.69 -16.21 5.93
CA TRP A 185 -0.57 -15.65 5.46
C TRP A 185 -0.29 -14.42 4.58
N SER A 186 -1.12 -14.19 3.56
CA SER A 186 -1.03 -13.01 2.69
C SER A 186 -2.40 -12.69 2.11
N LYS A 187 -2.75 -11.41 2.09
CA LYS A 187 -4.01 -10.93 1.53
C LYS A 187 -3.86 -9.53 0.93
N GLN A 188 -4.45 -9.35 -0.26
CA GLN A 188 -4.67 -8.05 -0.86
C GLN A 188 -5.99 -7.47 -0.32
N THR A 189 -5.93 -6.28 0.26
CA THR A 189 -7.10 -5.47 0.62
C THR A 189 -7.25 -4.31 -0.39
N PRO A 190 -8.40 -3.62 -0.42
CA PRO A 190 -8.57 -2.43 -1.25
C PRO A 190 -7.56 -1.31 -0.96
N TYR A 191 -6.85 -1.37 0.16
CA TYR A 191 -5.89 -0.36 0.58
C TYR A 191 -4.44 -0.81 0.39
N GLN A 192 -4.14 -2.08 0.67
CA GLN A 192 -2.76 -2.54 0.80
C GLN A 192 -2.62 -4.07 0.69
N ASN A 193 -1.40 -4.54 0.41
CA ASN A 193 -1.04 -5.95 0.51
C ASN A 193 -0.43 -6.26 1.87
N VAL A 194 -1.10 -7.13 2.63
CA VAL A 194 -0.69 -7.53 3.98
C VAL A 194 -0.10 -8.93 3.94
N VAL A 195 1.07 -9.11 4.55
CA VAL A 195 1.79 -10.38 4.61
C VAL A 195 2.22 -10.64 6.05
N LEU A 196 1.83 -11.80 6.58
CA LEU A 196 2.32 -12.32 7.86
C LEU A 196 3.37 -13.37 7.58
N THR A 197 4.55 -13.19 8.18
CA THR A 197 5.67 -14.12 8.05
C THR A 197 6.07 -14.69 9.41
N LYS A 198 6.68 -15.87 9.40
CA LYS A 198 7.18 -16.57 10.59
C LYS A 198 8.62 -17.03 10.41
N PHE A 199 9.45 -16.79 11.41
CA PHE A 199 10.76 -17.41 11.56
C PHE A 199 11.01 -17.78 13.02
N LYS A 200 11.03 -19.08 13.34
CA LYS A 200 11.03 -19.57 14.73
C LYS A 200 9.85 -18.96 15.51
N GLU A 201 10.11 -18.24 16.60
CA GLU A 201 9.11 -17.54 17.43
C GLU A 201 8.85 -16.08 16.99
N ASP A 202 9.47 -15.64 15.90
CA ASP A 202 9.30 -14.29 15.34
C ASP A 202 8.18 -14.27 14.31
N TYR A 203 7.10 -13.57 14.63
CA TYR A 203 5.99 -13.26 13.73
C TYR A 203 6.09 -11.82 13.29
N ARG A 204 6.05 -11.59 11.98
CA ARG A 204 6.18 -10.26 11.40
C ARG A 204 5.05 -9.94 10.46
N MET A 205 4.38 -8.82 10.71
CA MET A 205 3.43 -8.26 9.76
C MET A 205 4.13 -7.24 8.85
N ILE A 206 3.91 -7.38 7.55
CA ILE A 206 4.51 -6.55 6.52
C ILE A 206 3.39 -6.05 5.62
N ILE A 207 3.32 -4.73 5.43
CA ILE A 207 2.33 -4.05 4.62
C ILE A 207 3.05 -3.35 3.47
N ASP A 208 2.67 -3.67 2.23
CA ASP A 208 3.28 -3.15 0.99
C ASP A 208 4.82 -3.22 1.00
N GLY A 209 5.35 -4.28 1.62
CA GLY A 209 6.79 -4.53 1.73
C GLY A 209 7.49 -3.81 2.90
N ASN A 210 6.78 -2.99 3.67
CA ASN A 210 7.31 -2.32 4.86
C ASN A 210 6.91 -3.09 6.13
N LEU A 211 7.90 -3.41 6.97
CA LEU A 211 7.66 -4.08 8.25
C LEU A 211 6.82 -3.17 9.16
N GLN A 212 5.71 -3.70 9.69
CA GLN A 212 4.82 -2.99 10.62
C GLN A 212 5.04 -3.38 12.07
N PHE A 213 5.37 -4.65 12.33
CA PHE A 213 5.85 -5.09 13.64
C PHE A 213 6.58 -6.42 13.55
N SER A 214 7.39 -6.72 14.56
CA SER A 214 7.95 -8.03 14.85
C SER A 214 7.59 -8.43 16.28
N SER A 215 7.12 -9.66 16.49
CA SER A 215 6.75 -10.13 17.84
C SER A 215 7.92 -10.15 18.83
N LEU A 216 9.16 -10.11 18.33
CA LEU A 216 10.35 -10.09 19.18
C LEU A 216 10.61 -8.75 19.85
N ASP A 217 10.10 -7.64 19.30
CA ASP A 217 10.49 -6.29 19.74
C ASP A 217 9.37 -5.24 19.64
N GLU A 218 8.18 -5.58 19.17
CA GLU A 218 7.04 -4.63 19.09
C GLU A 218 6.70 -3.97 20.43
N TYR A 219 6.89 -4.67 21.55
CA TYR A 219 6.64 -4.10 22.88
C TYR A 219 7.51 -2.84 23.12
N ARG A 220 8.71 -2.76 22.54
CA ARG A 220 9.56 -1.57 22.64
C ARG A 220 8.93 -0.37 21.93
N TYR A 221 8.31 -0.60 20.78
CA TYR A 221 7.59 0.43 20.01
C TYR A 221 6.33 0.87 20.75
N HIS A 222 5.44 -0.08 21.07
CA HIS A 222 4.13 0.25 21.65
C HIS A 222 4.21 0.81 23.07
N GLU A 223 5.13 0.31 23.91
CA GLU A 223 5.34 0.88 25.24
C GLU A 223 5.81 2.34 25.13
N THR A 224 6.75 2.62 24.21
CA THR A 224 7.30 3.96 23.98
C THR A 224 6.27 4.90 23.33
N LEU A 225 5.43 4.40 22.44
CA LEU A 225 4.36 5.18 21.83
C LEU A 225 3.29 5.58 22.85
N VAL A 226 2.92 4.66 23.76
CA VAL A 226 1.73 4.80 24.60
C VAL A 226 2.02 5.39 25.97
N HIS A 227 2.96 4.82 26.73
CA HIS A 227 3.05 5.11 28.16
C HIS A 227 3.49 6.53 28.50
N PRO A 228 4.46 7.16 27.81
CA PRO A 228 4.84 8.55 28.09
C PRO A 228 3.66 9.52 28.06
N ALA A 229 2.81 9.44 27.02
CA ALA A 229 1.65 10.30 26.88
C ALA A 229 0.55 9.97 27.90
N MET A 230 0.29 8.68 28.12
CA MET A 230 -0.76 8.23 29.05
C MET A 230 -0.43 8.54 30.51
N SER A 231 0.84 8.47 30.91
CA SER A 231 1.27 8.74 32.30
C SER A 231 1.18 10.22 32.68
N LEU A 232 1.30 11.14 31.71
CA LEU A 232 1.22 12.58 31.95
C LEU A 232 -0.21 13.11 32.08
N VAL A 233 -1.20 12.34 31.63
CA VAL A 233 -2.61 12.73 31.70
C VAL A 233 -3.23 12.13 32.96
N HIS A 234 -3.74 12.98 33.85
CA HIS A 234 -4.32 12.54 35.12
C HIS A 234 -5.83 12.29 35.05
N GLY A 235 -6.33 11.44 35.94
CA GLY A 235 -7.76 11.13 36.04
C GLY A 235 -8.27 10.17 34.98
N ASN A 236 -9.59 10.17 34.77
CA ASN A 236 -10.26 9.29 33.81
C ASN A 236 -9.90 9.69 32.37
N LYS A 237 -9.62 8.69 31.53
CA LYS A 237 -9.12 8.92 30.17
C LYS A 237 -10.09 8.35 29.12
N ASP A 238 -10.56 9.22 28.23
CA ASP A 238 -11.12 8.84 26.94
C ASP A 238 -10.02 8.94 25.88
N VAL A 239 -9.75 7.83 25.18
CA VAL A 239 -8.60 7.69 24.28
C VAL A 239 -9.06 7.49 22.84
N LEU A 240 -8.43 8.18 21.91
CA LEU A 240 -8.58 7.96 20.47
C LEU A 240 -7.29 7.36 19.91
N ILE A 241 -7.40 6.26 19.18
CA ILE A 241 -6.31 5.65 18.41
C ILE A 241 -6.66 5.81 16.92
N LEU A 242 -5.79 6.47 16.17
CA LEU A 242 -5.88 6.61 14.72
C LEU A 242 -4.86 5.66 14.07
N GLY A 243 -5.34 4.65 13.36
CA GLY A 243 -4.56 3.49 12.94
C GLY A 243 -4.52 2.40 14.01
N GLY A 244 -3.39 1.70 14.12
CA GLY A 244 -3.18 0.66 15.13
C GLY A 244 -4.14 -0.53 15.03
N GLY A 245 -4.65 -0.86 13.83
CA GLY A 245 -5.58 -1.97 13.60
C GLY A 245 -5.06 -3.36 14.02
N ASP A 246 -3.76 -3.51 14.30
CA ASP A 246 -3.16 -4.69 14.93
C ASP A 246 -3.52 -4.86 16.42
N GLY A 247 -3.92 -3.78 17.09
CA GLY A 247 -4.33 -3.79 18.50
C GLY A 247 -3.18 -3.82 19.51
N LEU A 248 -1.92 -3.72 19.08
CA LEU A 248 -0.76 -3.77 19.98
C LEU A 248 -0.60 -2.46 20.77
N ALA A 249 -0.80 -1.30 20.12
CA ALA A 249 -0.89 -0.02 20.85
C ALA A 249 -2.09 -0.03 21.84
N LEU A 250 -3.24 -0.54 21.38
CA LEU A 250 -4.44 -0.67 22.20
C LEU A 250 -4.21 -1.56 23.44
N ARG A 251 -3.46 -2.65 23.30
CA ARG A 251 -3.06 -3.51 24.43
C ARG A 251 -2.37 -2.70 25.53
N GLU A 252 -1.45 -1.82 25.16
CA GLU A 252 -0.73 -0.96 26.11
C GLU A 252 -1.63 0.10 26.73
N VAL A 253 -2.56 0.69 25.96
CA VAL A 253 -3.55 1.65 26.47
C VAL A 253 -4.41 0.99 27.55
N LEU A 254 -4.88 -0.24 27.30
CA LEU A 254 -5.78 -0.96 28.21
C LEU A 254 -5.15 -1.39 29.54
N LYS A 255 -3.82 -1.31 29.69
CA LYS A 255 -3.12 -1.50 30.97
C LYS A 255 -3.36 -0.37 31.96
N HIS A 256 -3.74 0.82 31.49
CA HIS A 256 -4.05 1.97 32.35
C HIS A 256 -5.46 1.83 32.94
N PRO A 257 -5.61 1.73 34.27
CA PRO A 257 -6.91 1.46 34.90
C PRO A 257 -7.88 2.64 34.80
N GLU A 258 -7.38 3.86 34.56
CA GLU A 258 -8.25 5.04 34.41
C GLU A 258 -8.89 5.17 33.02
N VAL A 259 -8.55 4.27 32.08
CA VAL A 259 -9.15 4.24 30.73
C VAL A 259 -10.59 3.75 30.81
N LYS A 260 -11.52 4.63 30.45
CA LYS A 260 -12.96 4.34 30.42
C LYS A 260 -13.44 3.87 29.07
N LYS A 261 -13.01 4.56 28.02
CA LYS A 261 -13.41 4.28 26.64
C LYS A 261 -12.22 4.49 25.71
N VAL A 262 -12.07 3.59 24.75
CA VAL A 262 -11.12 3.76 23.64
C VAL A 262 -11.87 3.68 22.33
N ARG A 263 -11.64 4.65 21.44
CA ARG A 263 -12.10 4.57 20.05
C ARG A 263 -10.89 4.29 19.17
N LEU A 264 -10.95 3.19 18.42
CA LEU A 264 -9.91 2.82 17.46
C LEU A 264 -10.47 3.01 16.06
N VAL A 265 -9.82 3.88 15.28
CA VAL A 265 -10.24 4.22 13.92
C VAL A 265 -9.19 3.72 12.95
N ASP A 266 -9.54 2.71 12.15
CA ASP A 266 -8.67 2.17 11.11
C ASP A 266 -9.44 2.11 9.79
N ILE A 267 -8.76 2.41 8.68
CA ILE A 267 -9.38 2.43 7.36
C ILE A 267 -9.59 1.01 6.81
N ASP A 268 -8.76 0.06 7.24
CA ASP A 268 -8.71 -1.29 6.67
C ASP A 268 -9.40 -2.31 7.59
N LYS A 269 -10.68 -2.52 7.32
CA LYS A 269 -11.51 -3.53 7.99
C LYS A 269 -10.86 -4.92 8.04
N GLU A 270 -10.18 -5.31 6.97
CA GLU A 270 -9.63 -6.66 6.83
C GLU A 270 -8.44 -6.88 7.76
N ILE A 271 -7.64 -5.82 8.01
CA ILE A 271 -6.56 -5.87 8.99
C ILE A 271 -7.16 -6.05 10.38
N VAL A 272 -8.13 -5.22 10.76
CA VAL A 272 -8.74 -5.29 12.09
C VAL A 272 -9.38 -6.64 12.35
N GLU A 273 -10.12 -7.19 11.37
CA GLU A 273 -10.73 -8.52 11.51
C GLU A 273 -9.68 -9.63 11.65
N VAL A 274 -8.60 -9.59 10.87
CA VAL A 274 -7.51 -10.57 10.96
C VAL A 274 -6.80 -10.47 12.31
N CYS A 275 -6.50 -9.26 12.78
CA CYS A 275 -5.82 -9.06 14.07
C CYS A 275 -6.71 -9.38 15.28
N ARG A 276 -8.03 -9.29 15.10
CA ARG A 276 -9.02 -9.65 16.12
C ARG A 276 -9.28 -11.15 16.21
N GLU A 277 -9.28 -11.86 15.08
CA GLU A 277 -9.70 -13.27 15.04
C GLU A 277 -8.58 -14.28 14.81
N ASN A 278 -7.43 -13.88 14.26
CA ASN A 278 -6.30 -14.79 14.07
C ASN A 278 -5.64 -15.10 15.42
N ILE A 279 -5.62 -16.38 15.81
CA ILE A 279 -5.08 -16.84 17.09
C ILE A 279 -3.67 -16.33 17.41
N ILE A 280 -2.79 -16.23 16.40
CA ILE A 280 -1.40 -15.79 16.59
C ILE A 280 -1.35 -14.31 16.95
N ILE A 281 -2.09 -13.48 16.23
CA ILE A 281 -2.09 -12.03 16.43
C ILE A 281 -2.91 -11.66 17.66
N SER A 282 -4.02 -12.36 17.90
CA SER A 282 -4.84 -12.13 19.10
C SER A 282 -4.10 -12.49 20.39
N ASP A 283 -3.22 -13.49 20.36
CA ASP A 283 -2.32 -13.76 21.49
C ASP A 283 -1.31 -12.61 21.69
N LEU A 284 -0.74 -12.08 20.60
CA LEU A 284 0.21 -10.95 20.67
C LEU A 284 -0.44 -9.68 21.21
N ASN A 285 -1.63 -9.31 20.73
CA ASN A 285 -2.37 -8.15 21.22
C ASN A 285 -3.16 -8.42 22.50
N ASN A 286 -3.05 -9.62 23.08
CA ASN A 286 -3.76 -10.03 24.30
C ASN A 286 -5.28 -9.81 24.23
N ASN A 287 -5.87 -10.10 23.07
CA ASN A 287 -7.29 -9.90 22.75
C ASN A 287 -7.79 -8.46 23.00
N SER A 288 -6.91 -7.45 22.89
CA SER A 288 -7.25 -6.04 23.14
C SER A 288 -8.42 -5.53 22.29
N LEU A 289 -8.53 -5.98 21.04
CA LEU A 289 -9.61 -5.66 20.10
C LEU A 289 -10.99 -6.24 20.51
N LYS A 290 -11.04 -7.09 21.54
CA LYS A 290 -12.26 -7.71 22.09
C LYS A 290 -12.65 -7.12 23.46
N ASP A 291 -11.88 -6.19 24.01
CA ASP A 291 -12.18 -5.55 25.30
C ASP A 291 -13.46 -4.69 25.21
N PRO A 292 -14.39 -4.80 26.18
CA PRO A 292 -15.66 -4.09 26.14
C PRO A 292 -15.55 -2.55 26.21
N ARG A 293 -14.38 -2.01 26.59
CA ARG A 293 -14.12 -0.56 26.59
C ARG A 293 -13.82 -0.01 25.19
N VAL A 294 -13.67 -0.88 24.19
CA VAL A 294 -13.15 -0.53 22.86
C VAL A 294 -14.29 -0.45 21.84
N GLU A 295 -14.37 0.69 21.17
CA GLU A 295 -15.22 0.92 20.00
C GLU A 295 -14.33 0.97 18.76
N ILE A 296 -14.49 -0.02 17.88
CA ILE A 296 -13.76 -0.09 16.60
C ILE A 296 -14.60 0.59 15.52
N ILE A 297 -13.99 1.52 14.80
CA ILE A 297 -14.61 2.31 13.75
C ILE A 297 -13.82 2.12 12.46
N ILE A 298 -14.49 1.63 11.42
CA ILE A 298 -13.89 1.47 10.09
C ILE A 298 -14.13 2.74 9.28
N ASP A 299 -13.18 3.66 9.33
CA ASP A 299 -13.24 4.93 8.59
C ASP A 299 -11.82 5.48 8.31
N ASP A 300 -11.70 6.36 7.32
CA ASP A 300 -10.51 7.19 7.14
C ASP A 300 -10.41 8.18 8.31
N ALA A 301 -9.24 8.26 8.94
CA ALA A 301 -9.04 9.07 10.15
C ALA A 301 -9.36 10.56 9.93
N TYR A 302 -9.08 11.11 8.74
CA TYR A 302 -9.42 12.49 8.40
C TYR A 302 -10.93 12.67 8.33
N ARG A 303 -11.62 11.80 7.57
CA ARG A 303 -13.08 11.84 7.41
C ARG A 303 -13.82 11.58 8.72
N PHE A 304 -13.27 10.74 9.59
CA PHE A 304 -13.78 10.48 10.92
C PHE A 304 -13.77 11.74 11.77
N LEU A 305 -12.61 12.41 11.89
CA LEU A 305 -12.48 13.63 12.67
C LEU A 305 -13.31 14.80 12.12
N GLU A 306 -13.60 14.86 10.82
CA GLU A 306 -14.51 15.88 10.26
C GLU A 306 -15.96 15.74 10.77
N LYS A 307 -16.36 14.54 11.18
CA LYS A 307 -17.74 14.22 11.60
C LYS A 307 -17.86 14.05 13.11
N ASP A 308 -16.76 13.72 13.78
CA ASP A 308 -16.74 13.47 15.20
C ASP A 308 -16.92 14.78 15.98
N ASN A 309 -17.49 14.67 17.17
CA ASN A 309 -17.70 15.83 18.07
C ASN A 309 -17.25 15.51 19.51
N GLN A 310 -16.48 14.43 19.68
CA GLN A 310 -15.98 14.01 20.99
C GLN A 310 -14.65 14.68 21.30
N ILE A 311 -14.39 14.87 22.60
CA ILE A 311 -13.11 15.36 23.10
C ILE A 311 -12.40 14.20 23.78
N TYR A 312 -11.10 14.07 23.53
CA TYR A 312 -10.27 12.99 24.05
C TYR A 312 -9.16 13.56 24.94
N ASN A 313 -8.80 12.82 25.99
CA ASN A 313 -7.69 13.20 26.84
C ASN A 313 -6.35 12.77 26.22
N VAL A 314 -6.33 11.66 25.48
CA VAL A 314 -5.14 11.20 24.77
C VAL A 314 -5.52 10.81 23.35
N ILE A 315 -4.77 11.31 22.36
CA ILE A 315 -4.90 10.91 20.96
C ILE A 315 -3.58 10.28 20.51
N ILE A 316 -3.64 9.01 20.12
CA ILE A 316 -2.49 8.23 19.64
C ILE A 316 -2.61 8.06 18.14
N ILE A 317 -1.61 8.49 17.40
CA ILE A 317 -1.51 8.35 15.95
C ILE A 317 -0.50 7.25 15.65
N ASP A 318 -1.01 6.07 15.32
CA ASP A 318 -0.24 4.87 14.98
C ASP A 318 -0.49 4.49 13.52
N LEU A 319 -0.11 5.42 12.64
CA LEU A 319 -0.25 5.28 11.20
C LEU A 319 1.09 4.86 10.58
N PRO A 320 1.10 4.17 9.42
CA PRO A 320 2.33 3.84 8.72
C PRO A 320 3.14 5.09 8.33
N ASP A 321 4.42 4.88 7.99
CA ASP A 321 5.31 5.92 7.49
C ASP A 321 4.70 6.69 6.30
N PRO A 322 4.87 8.04 6.22
CA PRO A 322 4.30 8.91 5.20
C PRO A 322 5.02 8.79 3.84
N ASN A 323 5.08 7.58 3.28
CA ASN A 323 5.81 7.26 2.05
C ASN A 323 5.02 7.55 0.76
N ASN A 324 3.73 7.85 0.88
CA ASN A 324 2.83 8.22 -0.20
C ASN A 324 1.99 9.46 0.15
N TYR A 325 1.38 10.09 -0.86
CA TYR A 325 0.61 11.32 -0.67
C TYR A 325 -0.61 11.13 0.25
N SER A 326 -1.31 10.00 0.15
CA SER A 326 -2.46 9.68 0.99
C SER A 326 -2.11 9.62 2.47
N LEU A 327 -1.01 8.94 2.83
CA LEU A 327 -0.51 8.91 4.21
C LEU A 327 0.07 10.27 4.62
N SER A 328 0.82 10.94 3.75
CA SER A 328 1.40 12.27 4.02
C SER A 328 0.34 13.32 4.37
N LYS A 329 -0.90 13.18 3.88
CA LYS A 329 -2.04 14.04 4.26
C LYS A 329 -2.35 13.95 5.76
N LEU A 330 -2.20 12.78 6.37
CA LEU A 330 -2.47 12.51 7.79
C LEU A 330 -1.34 12.98 8.73
N TYR A 331 -0.33 13.67 8.18
CA TYR A 331 0.74 14.33 8.93
C TYR A 331 0.85 15.82 8.53
N SER A 332 -0.25 16.41 8.07
CA SER A 332 -0.30 17.80 7.61
C SER A 332 -0.71 18.76 8.72
N GLN A 333 -0.33 20.03 8.59
CA GLN A 333 -0.80 21.10 9.47
C GLN A 333 -2.33 21.13 9.56
N GLU A 334 -3.03 20.93 8.44
CA GLU A 334 -4.48 20.92 8.40
C GLU A 334 -5.08 19.74 9.19
N PHE A 335 -4.46 18.55 9.11
CA PHE A 335 -4.90 17.40 9.89
C PHE A 335 -4.65 17.59 11.39
N TYR A 336 -3.46 18.06 11.79
CA TYR A 336 -3.18 18.33 13.20
C TYR A 336 -4.07 19.44 13.77
N ARG A 337 -4.40 20.46 12.96
CA ARG A 337 -5.37 21.49 13.37
C ARG A 337 -6.77 20.91 13.52
N LEU A 338 -7.21 19.99 12.68
CA LEU A 338 -8.49 19.31 12.88
C LEU A 338 -8.47 18.47 14.17
N LEU A 339 -7.36 17.79 14.43
CA LEU A 339 -7.15 16.96 15.61
C LEU A 339 -7.13 17.79 16.91
N SER A 340 -6.55 18.99 16.91
CA SER A 340 -6.50 19.85 18.10
C SER A 340 -7.89 20.27 18.60
N HIS A 341 -8.91 20.34 17.72
CA HIS A 341 -10.30 20.60 18.15
C HIS A 341 -10.94 19.44 18.92
N HIS A 342 -10.33 18.26 18.86
CA HIS A 342 -10.79 17.04 19.54
C HIS A 342 -9.95 16.73 20.79
N LEU A 343 -8.98 17.56 21.14
CA LEU A 343 -8.11 17.35 22.29
C LEU A 343 -8.63 18.12 23.51
N ALA A 344 -8.63 17.45 24.67
CA ALA A 344 -8.86 18.13 25.95
C ALA A 344 -7.78 19.19 26.19
N ARG A 345 -8.08 20.19 27.02
CA ARG A 345 -7.16 21.30 27.29
C ARG A 345 -5.80 20.83 27.87
N ASP A 346 -5.84 19.82 28.73
CA ASP A 346 -4.68 19.14 29.32
C ASP A 346 -4.36 17.81 28.62
N GLY A 347 -4.94 17.59 27.44
CA GLY A 347 -4.74 16.38 26.67
C GLY A 347 -3.39 16.36 25.95
N ILE A 348 -2.97 15.16 25.59
CA ILE A 348 -1.73 14.93 24.85
C ILE A 348 -2.02 14.19 23.55
N VAL A 349 -1.43 14.67 22.47
CA VAL A 349 -1.32 13.95 21.20
C VAL A 349 0.04 13.30 21.14
N VAL A 350 0.10 12.05 20.69
CA VAL A 350 1.35 11.36 20.41
C VAL A 350 1.30 10.71 19.04
N THR A 351 2.39 10.82 18.29
CA THR A 351 2.52 10.20 16.97
C THR A 351 3.88 9.55 16.81
N GLN A 352 3.89 8.38 16.17
CA GLN A 352 5.11 7.88 15.55
C GLN A 352 5.58 8.90 14.50
N SER A 353 6.90 9.09 14.39
CA SER A 353 7.48 10.18 13.58
C SER A 353 8.64 9.71 12.70
N THR A 354 8.65 8.44 12.30
CA THR A 354 9.74 7.81 11.55
C THR A 354 11.11 7.89 12.25
N SER A 355 12.21 7.54 11.57
CA SER A 355 13.54 7.48 12.14
C SER A 355 14.23 8.85 12.22
N PRO A 356 14.70 9.28 13.42
CA PRO A 356 15.50 10.51 13.56
C PRO A 356 16.93 10.34 13.03
N PHE A 357 17.32 9.14 12.58
CA PHE A 357 18.61 8.89 11.92
C PHE A 357 18.44 8.63 10.43
N LEU A 358 17.64 7.62 10.07
CA LEU A 358 17.48 7.19 8.67
C LEU A 358 16.67 8.17 7.83
N SER A 359 15.65 8.81 8.41
CA SER A 359 14.69 9.70 7.76
C SER A 359 14.54 11.03 8.51
N ASN A 360 15.66 11.56 9.01
CA ASN A 360 15.69 12.72 9.89
C ASN A 360 15.04 14.00 9.32
N ASP A 361 15.07 14.24 7.99
CA ASP A 361 14.39 15.41 7.41
C ASP A 361 12.85 15.22 7.54
N ALA A 362 12.34 13.99 7.42
CA ALA A 362 10.92 13.67 7.64
C ALA A 362 10.54 13.71 9.13
N PHE A 363 11.37 13.16 10.02
CA PHE A 363 11.18 13.26 11.49
C PHE A 363 11.09 14.74 11.94
N SER A 364 12.01 15.58 11.45
CA SER A 364 12.03 17.02 11.74
C SER A 364 10.82 17.74 11.14
N CYS A 365 10.37 17.33 9.95
CA CYS A 365 9.18 17.89 9.31
C CYS A 365 7.92 17.60 10.13
N ILE A 366 7.75 16.38 10.63
CA ILE A 366 6.62 16.01 11.51
C ILE A 366 6.64 16.86 12.79
N HIS A 367 7.80 16.97 13.43
CA HIS A 367 8.00 17.80 14.63
C HIS A 367 7.58 19.26 14.40
N HIS A 368 8.10 19.91 13.36
CA HIS A 368 7.75 21.31 13.05
C HIS A 368 6.28 21.46 12.63
N THR A 369 5.70 20.45 11.97
CA THR A 369 4.30 20.49 11.58
C THR A 369 3.38 20.42 12.79
N LEU A 370 3.69 19.60 13.81
CA LEU A 370 3.00 19.63 15.11
C LEU A 370 3.17 20.99 15.80
N HIS A 371 4.38 21.54 15.82
CA HIS A 371 4.68 22.83 16.47
C HIS A 371 3.99 24.02 15.76
N SER A 372 3.55 23.83 14.52
CA SER A 372 2.74 24.84 13.81
C SER A 372 1.27 24.90 14.27
N VAL A 373 0.86 23.97 15.15
CA VAL A 373 -0.50 23.84 15.68
C VAL A 373 -0.51 23.88 17.21
N PHE A 374 0.39 23.15 17.86
CA PHE A 374 0.49 23.04 19.32
C PHE A 374 1.63 23.91 19.85
N GLU A 375 1.44 24.50 21.03
CA GLU A 375 2.44 25.37 21.68
C GLU A 375 3.67 24.57 22.15
N TYR A 376 3.47 23.34 22.65
CA TYR A 376 4.54 22.49 23.18
C TYR A 376 4.62 21.19 22.41
N VAL A 377 5.81 20.90 21.86
CA VAL A 377 6.11 19.63 21.17
C VAL A 377 7.40 19.04 21.73
N VAL A 378 7.33 17.80 22.19
CA VAL A 378 8.47 17.08 22.78
C VAL A 378 8.82 15.89 21.88
N PRO A 379 9.97 15.94 21.17
CA PRO A 379 10.48 14.81 20.41
C PRO A 379 11.16 13.81 21.36
N TYR A 380 11.04 12.53 21.05
CA TYR A 380 11.76 11.47 21.76
C TYR A 380 11.99 10.27 20.84
N ASN A 381 12.86 9.35 21.23
CA ASN A 381 13.32 8.27 20.38
C ASN A 381 13.67 7.01 21.17
N THR A 382 13.67 5.86 20.51
CA THR A 382 14.22 4.62 21.05
C THR A 382 14.76 3.74 19.94
N TYR A 383 15.65 2.82 20.27
CA TYR A 383 16.15 1.83 19.31
C TYR A 383 15.23 0.60 19.30
N ILE A 384 14.63 0.31 18.16
CA ILE A 384 13.83 -0.91 17.92
C ILE A 384 14.66 -1.81 16.99
N PRO A 385 15.10 -3.01 17.41
CA PRO A 385 16.04 -3.83 16.65
C PRO A 385 15.66 -4.08 15.18
N THR A 386 14.38 -4.25 14.90
CA THR A 386 13.89 -4.49 13.54
C THR A 386 13.68 -3.22 12.71
N PHE A 387 13.55 -2.03 13.34
CA PHE A 387 13.33 -0.75 12.65
C PHE A 387 14.57 0.16 12.65
N GLY A 388 15.52 -0.08 13.55
CA GLY A 388 16.60 0.83 13.89
C GLY A 388 16.17 1.88 14.91
N LEU A 389 16.81 3.05 14.88
CA LEU A 389 16.41 4.18 15.72
C LEU A 389 15.07 4.73 15.24
N TRP A 390 14.09 4.79 16.12
CA TRP A 390 12.73 5.25 15.81
C TRP A 390 12.34 6.44 16.67
N GLY A 391 11.59 7.36 16.09
CA GLY A 391 11.25 8.64 16.68
C GLY A 391 9.75 8.80 16.88
N PHE A 392 9.40 9.60 17.88
CA PHE A 392 8.05 9.94 18.28
C PHE A 392 8.00 11.42 18.63
N ASN A 393 6.81 12.01 18.58
CA ASN A 393 6.56 13.35 19.08
C ASN A 393 5.29 13.35 19.94
N MET A 394 5.38 13.93 21.14
CA MET A 394 4.21 14.34 21.92
C MET A 394 3.93 15.82 21.68
N ALA A 395 2.67 16.20 21.68
CA ALA A 395 2.23 17.58 21.51
C ALA A 395 1.04 17.92 22.41
N SER A 396 1.01 19.14 22.93
CA SER A 396 -0.08 19.68 23.75
C SER A 396 -0.07 21.21 23.74
N ASP A 397 -1.19 21.82 24.10
CA ASP A 397 -1.30 23.27 24.35
C ASP A 397 -0.78 23.65 25.74
N ILE A 398 -0.62 22.68 26.64
CA ILE A 398 0.00 22.87 27.95
C ILE A 398 1.43 22.32 27.92
N LYS A 399 2.31 22.96 28.68
CA LYS A 399 3.71 22.55 28.82
C LYS A 399 3.81 21.08 29.27
N ILE A 400 4.43 20.27 28.42
CA ILE A 400 4.73 18.86 28.71
C ILE A 400 5.98 18.79 29.58
N ASN A 401 5.83 18.40 30.85
CA ASN A 401 6.96 18.13 31.73
C ASN A 401 7.30 16.64 31.72
N TYR A 402 8.17 16.22 30.80
CA TYR A 402 8.52 14.80 30.67
C TYR A 402 9.33 14.24 31.85
N ASP A 403 9.85 15.10 32.74
CA ASP A 403 10.51 14.67 33.99
C ASP A 403 9.49 14.17 35.04
N GLU A 404 8.19 14.43 34.86
CA GLU A 404 7.09 13.99 35.73
C GLU A 404 6.45 12.67 35.27
N ILE A 405 7.00 12.02 34.24
CA ILE A 405 6.49 10.72 33.77
C ILE A 405 6.83 9.67 34.82
N GLU A 406 5.79 9.09 35.43
CA GLU A 406 5.91 7.94 36.33
C GLU A 406 5.22 6.70 35.71
N LEU A 407 5.91 5.55 35.73
CA LEU A 407 5.36 4.29 35.23
C LEU A 407 4.76 3.46 36.36
N ASN A 408 3.45 3.64 36.56
CA ASN A 408 2.67 2.84 37.52
C ASN A 408 2.02 1.59 36.89
N ILE A 409 2.57 1.10 35.77
CA ILE A 409 2.05 -0.02 34.99
C ILE A 409 3.15 -1.04 34.69
N GLN A 410 2.76 -2.29 34.43
CA GLN A 410 3.72 -3.33 34.07
C GLN A 410 4.17 -3.22 32.62
N THR A 411 5.47 -3.00 32.44
CA THR A 411 6.20 -2.92 31.17
C THR A 411 7.22 -4.05 31.05
N LYS A 412 7.69 -4.29 29.83
CA LYS A 412 8.79 -5.21 29.52
C LYS A 412 10.05 -4.47 29.08
N PHE A 413 9.90 -3.31 28.45
CA PHE A 413 11.01 -2.49 27.96
C PHE A 413 11.23 -1.23 28.79
N LEU A 414 10.18 -0.45 29.02
CA LEU A 414 10.33 0.84 29.70
C LEU A 414 10.48 0.66 31.21
N ASP A 415 11.47 1.34 31.78
CA ASP A 415 11.56 1.64 33.19
C ASP A 415 11.94 3.12 33.36
N GLU A 416 12.05 3.59 34.59
CA GLU A 416 12.36 4.99 34.92
C GLU A 416 13.73 5.46 34.36
N ASP A 417 14.69 4.54 34.19
CA ASP A 417 16.00 4.87 33.65
C ASP A 417 15.98 4.94 32.13
N VAL A 418 15.33 3.97 31.47
CA VAL A 418 15.12 3.95 30.03
C VAL A 418 14.30 5.16 29.59
N LEU A 419 13.25 5.55 30.33
CA LEU A 419 12.43 6.73 30.03
C LEU A 419 13.26 8.00 29.87
N LYS A 420 14.20 8.25 30.81
CA LYS A 420 15.08 9.43 30.75
C LYS A 420 15.94 9.45 29.49
N THR A 421 16.32 8.27 28.99
CA THR A 421 17.12 8.17 27.75
C THR A 421 16.32 8.49 26.49
N LEU A 422 14.99 8.34 26.51
CA LEU A 422 14.15 8.55 25.32
C LEU A 422 14.27 9.98 24.76
N PHE A 423 14.46 10.95 25.64
CA PHE A 423 14.51 12.38 25.30
C PHE A 423 15.93 12.84 24.91
N ILE A 424 16.91 11.95 24.94
CA ILE A 424 18.31 12.27 24.60
C ILE A 424 18.55 12.01 23.11
N PHE A 425 18.98 13.06 22.40
CA PHE A 425 19.36 12.99 20.99
C PHE A 425 20.87 13.23 20.80
N SER A 426 21.49 12.34 20.03
CA SER A 426 22.86 12.55 19.54
C SER A 426 22.90 13.75 18.58
N LYS A 427 24.08 14.36 18.40
CA LYS A 427 24.21 15.60 17.59
C LYS A 427 23.68 15.45 16.16
N ASP A 428 23.82 14.26 15.59
CA ASP A 428 23.43 13.89 14.22
C ASP A 428 21.95 13.49 14.07
N THR A 429 21.23 13.27 15.18
CA THR A 429 19.80 12.88 15.20
C THR A 429 18.87 13.99 15.68
N ARG A 430 19.42 15.14 16.08
CA ARG A 430 18.65 16.32 16.48
C ARG A 430 17.75 16.82 15.34
N ILE A 431 16.70 17.54 15.73
CA ILE A 431 15.77 18.22 14.81
C ILE A 431 16.55 19.17 13.92
N LYS A 432 16.31 19.08 12.61
CA LYS A 432 16.82 20.00 11.60
C LYS A 432 15.81 21.09 11.27
N ASP A 433 16.31 22.17 10.69
CA ASP A 433 15.48 23.20 10.08
C ASP A 433 14.98 22.71 8.70
N VAL A 434 13.67 22.47 8.60
CA VAL A 434 12.97 21.98 7.40
C VAL A 434 11.56 22.56 7.33
N GLU A 435 10.96 22.57 6.14
CA GLU A 435 9.60 23.09 5.96
C GLU A 435 8.55 22.17 6.59
N ILE A 436 7.43 22.76 7.02
CA ILE A 436 6.27 22.01 7.51
C ILE A 436 5.46 21.41 6.37
N ASN A 437 4.79 20.31 6.65
CA ASN A 437 3.94 19.59 5.72
C ASN A 437 2.53 20.20 5.67
N ARG A 438 2.03 20.49 4.46
CA ARG A 438 0.67 21.00 4.23
C ARG A 438 -0.01 20.18 3.13
N ILE A 439 -1.34 20.09 3.14
CA ILE A 439 -2.07 19.34 2.10
C ILE A 439 -1.75 19.84 0.68
N HIS A 440 -1.67 21.16 0.51
CA HIS A 440 -1.37 21.81 -0.77
C HIS A 440 0.13 21.85 -1.11
N SER A 441 1.01 21.51 -0.15
CA SER A 441 2.46 21.45 -0.30
C SER A 441 3.03 20.25 0.48
N PRO A 442 2.88 19.02 -0.05
CA PRO A 442 3.18 17.77 0.65
C PRO A 442 4.69 17.46 0.69
N VAL A 443 5.48 18.27 1.40
CA VAL A 443 6.95 18.14 1.44
C VAL A 443 7.42 16.89 2.19
N LEU A 444 6.61 16.33 3.08
CA LEU A 444 6.99 15.22 3.96
C LEU A 444 7.36 13.95 3.19
N GLN A 445 6.54 13.57 2.19
CA GLN A 445 6.84 12.44 1.32
C GLN A 445 8.20 12.64 0.63
N MET A 446 8.48 13.85 0.12
CA MET A 446 9.74 14.16 -0.55
C MET A 446 10.94 14.01 0.40
N TYR A 447 10.83 14.51 1.64
CA TYR A 447 11.87 14.35 2.65
C TYR A 447 12.13 12.88 2.98
N TYR A 448 11.06 12.09 3.16
CA TYR A 448 11.16 10.65 3.41
C TYR A 448 11.97 9.95 2.31
N TRP A 449 11.58 10.12 1.04
CA TRP A 449 12.27 9.49 -0.09
C TRP A 449 13.69 10.03 -0.30
N LYS A 450 13.93 11.32 -0.08
CA LYS A 450 15.26 11.93 -0.19
C LYS A 450 16.22 11.30 0.81
N ASN A 451 15.79 11.07 2.05
CA ASN A 451 16.63 10.42 3.05
C ASN A 451 16.84 8.94 2.71
N TRP A 452 15.79 8.20 2.37
CA TRP A 452 15.90 6.77 2.04
C TRP A 452 16.77 6.48 0.82
N LYS A 453 16.80 7.36 -0.19
CA LYS A 453 17.72 7.25 -1.34
C LYS A 453 19.19 7.24 -0.95
N LYS A 454 19.57 7.82 0.20
CA LYS A 454 20.95 7.76 0.70
C LYS A 454 21.34 6.38 1.21
N TRP A 455 20.35 5.57 1.60
CA TRP A 455 20.54 4.28 2.24
C TRP A 455 20.23 3.09 1.31
N ARG A 456 19.35 3.30 0.34
CA ARG A 456 19.08 2.36 -0.76
C ARG A 456 20.02 2.67 -1.91
N GLY A 457 21.26 2.19 -1.82
CA GLY A 457 22.27 2.28 -2.87
C GLY A 457 21.85 1.65 -4.18
#